data_AF-A0A3N1DA25-F1
#
_entry.id   AF-A0A3N1DA25-F1
#
_cell.length_a   1.000
_cell.length_b   1.000
_cell.length_c   1.000
_cell.angle_alpha   90.00
_cell.angle_beta   90.00
_cell.angle_gamma   90.00
#
_symmetry.space_group_name_H-M   'P 1'
#
loop_
_entity.id
_entity.type
_entity.pdbx_description
1 polymer ?
#
loop_
_entity_poly.entity_id
_entity_poly.type
_entity_poly.pdbx_seq_one_letter_code
_entity_poly.pdbx_strand_id
1 'polypeptide(L)'
;MNWRNVVQHQLVRRTGYEVRKAVPAPAPAPPEEREEARPPRYPEVDRLLREPVFLLSSVRSGSTLLRMMLDSHPRVHAPHEMHLRRMGVELKSPPVRMATEASGLSRTDLEHLLWDRVLHREMVRHGKDVLVEKTPSNVFGWWRIQQCWPDARWIFLIRHPVSIARSWHEADPEERTWEKTVPHTLRFMEAVERCRTRLPGPTVRYEDLVADPEKVTRGLCDELGLEWSPMMLEYGARDHGPIIKGIGDWRDKITTGRVQPGRELPDPSEIPEALVPIARAWGYLD
;
A
#
# COMPACT_ATOMS: atom_id res chain seq x y z
N MET A 1 30.13 29.43 -48.48
CA MET A 1 29.14 29.82 -47.45
C MET A 1 28.33 28.59 -47.08
N ASN A 2 28.28 28.19 -45.81
CA ASN A 2 27.56 26.98 -45.38
C ASN A 2 26.06 27.22 -45.51
N TRP A 3 25.40 26.55 -46.45
CA TRP A 3 23.97 26.73 -46.76
C TRP A 3 23.08 26.55 -45.52
N ARG A 4 23.49 25.70 -44.56
CA ARG A 4 22.77 25.50 -43.29
C ARG A 4 22.72 26.77 -42.45
N ASN A 5 23.80 27.55 -42.43
CA ASN A 5 23.84 28.80 -41.69
C ASN A 5 22.96 29.87 -42.34
N VAL A 6 22.88 29.87 -43.67
CA VAL A 6 21.99 30.77 -44.42
C VAL A 6 20.52 30.45 -44.15
N VAL A 7 20.16 29.17 -44.19
CA VAL A 7 18.81 28.69 -43.87
C VAL A 7 18.45 29.00 -42.42
N GLN A 8 19.33 28.68 -41.47
CA GLN A 8 19.13 28.97 -40.05
C GLN A 8 18.90 30.47 -39.80
N HIS A 9 19.74 31.32 -40.38
CA HIS A 9 19.65 32.77 -40.21
C HIS A 9 18.34 33.34 -40.77
N GLN A 10 17.89 32.87 -41.94
CA GLN A 10 16.62 33.30 -42.51
C GLN A 10 15.41 32.79 -41.72
N LEU A 11 15.49 31.56 -41.19
CA LEU A 11 14.42 30.98 -40.37
C LEU A 11 14.23 31.76 -39.08
N VAL A 12 15.30 31.98 -38.31
CA VAL A 12 15.28 32.74 -37.06
C VAL A 12 14.77 34.16 -37.30
N ARG A 13 15.25 34.82 -38.37
CA ARG A 13 14.84 36.19 -38.68
C ARG A 13 13.36 36.32 -39.06
N ARG A 14 12.77 35.32 -39.73
CA ARG A 14 11.38 35.40 -40.21
C ARG A 14 10.35 34.82 -39.24
N THR A 15 10.73 33.84 -38.43
CA THR A 15 9.78 33.09 -37.61
C THR A 15 10.15 33.06 -36.13
N GLY A 16 11.36 33.47 -35.75
CA GLY A 16 11.87 33.36 -34.38
C GLY A 16 12.28 31.94 -33.97
N TYR A 17 12.11 30.93 -34.85
CA TYR A 17 12.41 29.54 -34.54
C TYR A 17 13.82 29.14 -35.00
N GLU A 18 14.49 28.34 -34.18
CA GLU A 18 15.83 27.82 -34.42
C GLU A 18 15.77 26.30 -34.67
N VAL A 19 16.34 25.80 -35.77
CA VAL A 19 16.44 24.35 -35.99
C VAL A 19 17.65 23.81 -35.23
N ARG A 20 17.41 22.94 -34.26
CA ARG A 20 18.45 22.21 -33.53
C ARG A 20 18.41 20.74 -33.91
N LYS A 21 19.57 20.09 -33.95
CA LYS A 21 19.64 18.64 -34.14
C LYS A 21 18.93 17.99 -32.94
N ALA A 22 17.91 17.19 -33.21
CA ALA A 22 17.22 16.46 -32.15
C ALA A 22 18.24 15.62 -31.38
N VAL A 23 18.34 15.85 -30.06
CA VAL A 23 19.03 14.92 -29.17
C VAL A 23 18.13 13.69 -29.13
N PRO A 24 18.60 12.51 -29.55
CA PRO A 24 17.81 11.30 -29.41
C PRO A 24 17.42 11.17 -27.94
N ALA A 25 16.13 10.97 -27.67
CA ALA A 25 15.73 10.55 -26.33
C ALA A 25 16.59 9.33 -25.95
N PRO A 26 17.11 9.26 -24.70
CA PRO A 26 17.81 8.06 -24.26
C PRO A 26 16.93 6.86 -24.60
N ALA A 27 17.52 5.85 -25.23
CA ALA A 27 16.79 4.63 -25.53
C ALA A 27 16.11 4.17 -24.23
N PRO A 28 14.83 3.76 -24.27
CA PRO A 28 14.20 3.18 -23.10
C PRO A 28 15.13 2.09 -22.59
N ALA A 29 15.39 2.09 -21.28
CA ALA A 29 16.16 1.02 -20.67
C ALA A 29 15.59 -0.31 -21.19
N PRO A 30 16.45 -1.29 -21.54
CA PRO A 30 15.96 -2.61 -21.89
C PRO A 30 14.96 -3.03 -20.80
N PRO A 31 13.81 -3.64 -21.16
CA PRO A 31 12.87 -4.10 -20.16
C PRO A 31 13.68 -4.90 -19.15
N GLU A 32 13.69 -4.46 -17.88
CA GLU A 32 14.26 -5.28 -16.82
C GLU A 32 13.61 -6.65 -16.99
N GLU A 33 14.41 -7.68 -17.27
CA GLU A 33 13.95 -9.05 -17.10
C GLU A 33 13.40 -9.11 -15.69
N ARG A 34 12.07 -9.13 -15.58
CA ARG A 34 11.40 -9.19 -14.29
C ARG A 34 11.62 -10.60 -13.81
N GLU A 35 12.75 -10.80 -13.13
CA GLU A 35 13.04 -12.01 -12.40
C GLU A 35 11.80 -12.36 -11.58
N GLU A 36 11.19 -13.51 -11.87
CA GLU A 36 9.92 -13.88 -11.27
C GLU A 36 10.13 -14.14 -9.78
N ALA A 37 9.35 -13.46 -8.95
CA ALA A 37 9.34 -13.74 -7.52
C ALA A 37 8.86 -15.18 -7.29
N ARG A 38 9.53 -15.87 -6.38
CA ARG A 38 9.23 -17.26 -6.00
C ARG A 38 9.16 -17.42 -4.47
N PRO A 39 8.57 -18.51 -3.96
CA PRO A 39 8.61 -18.82 -2.54
C PRO A 39 10.05 -19.05 -2.06
N PRO A 40 10.35 -18.82 -0.76
CA PRO A 40 11.64 -19.15 -0.19
C PRO A 40 11.97 -20.62 -0.43
N ARG A 41 13.22 -20.89 -0.84
CA ARG A 41 13.66 -22.26 -1.14
C ARG A 41 13.79 -23.08 0.13
N TYR A 42 14.19 -22.44 1.22
CA TYR A 42 14.36 -23.06 2.53
C TYR A 42 13.65 -22.19 3.59
N PRO A 43 12.31 -22.22 3.68
CA PRO A 43 11.53 -21.32 4.55
C PRO A 43 11.92 -21.34 6.04
N GLU A 44 12.57 -22.39 6.51
CA GLU A 44 13.11 -22.56 7.85
C GLU A 44 14.37 -21.74 8.15
N VAL A 45 15.15 -21.37 7.12
CA VAL A 45 16.34 -20.52 7.25
C VAL A 45 16.17 -19.16 6.57
N ASP A 46 15.35 -19.09 5.52
CA ASP A 46 15.12 -17.88 4.73
C ASP A 46 14.07 -16.94 5.37
N ARG A 47 13.35 -17.40 6.40
CA ARG A 47 12.32 -16.60 7.08
C ARG A 47 12.39 -16.73 8.60
N LEU A 48 12.28 -15.58 9.24
CA LEU A 48 12.15 -15.44 10.69
C LEU A 48 10.69 -15.19 11.09
N LEU A 49 9.92 -14.47 10.27
CA LEU A 49 8.49 -14.27 10.53
C LEU A 49 7.68 -15.52 10.20
N ARG A 50 6.66 -15.76 11.04
CA ARG A 50 5.63 -16.78 10.84
C ARG A 50 4.28 -16.11 10.76
N GLU A 51 3.51 -16.46 9.73
CA GLU A 51 2.16 -15.98 9.50
C GLU A 51 1.96 -14.45 9.67
N PRO A 52 2.83 -13.60 9.09
CA PRO A 52 2.65 -12.16 9.18
C PRO A 52 1.32 -11.75 8.56
N VAL A 53 0.68 -10.76 9.16
CA VAL A 53 -0.64 -10.26 8.74
C VAL A 53 -0.45 -9.05 7.84
N PHE A 54 -1.15 -9.00 6.72
CA PHE A 54 -1.17 -7.85 5.82
C PHE A 54 -2.57 -7.23 5.76
N LEU A 55 -2.65 -5.96 6.14
CA LEU A 55 -3.86 -5.14 6.01
C LEU A 55 -3.87 -4.45 4.64
N LEU A 56 -4.70 -4.94 3.73
CA LEU A 56 -4.85 -4.44 2.38
C LEU A 56 -6.09 -3.54 2.27
N SER A 57 -5.88 -2.31 1.81
CA SER A 57 -6.96 -1.32 1.65
C SER A 57 -6.68 -0.38 0.50
N SER A 58 -7.71 0.34 0.06
CA SER A 58 -7.49 1.54 -0.74
C SER A 58 -6.88 2.63 0.14
N VAL A 59 -6.29 3.65 -0.49
CA VAL A 59 -6.00 4.90 0.23
C VAL A 59 -7.31 5.45 0.80
N ARG A 60 -7.22 6.11 1.95
CA ARG A 60 -8.37 6.80 2.59
C ARG A 60 -9.54 5.89 3.02
N SER A 61 -9.32 4.59 3.14
CA SER A 61 -10.29 3.64 3.72
C SER A 61 -10.28 3.55 5.25
N GLY A 62 -9.48 4.38 5.94
CA GLY A 62 -9.34 4.30 7.41
C GLY A 62 -8.33 3.27 7.90
N SER A 63 -7.40 2.83 7.05
CA SER A 63 -6.40 1.80 7.41
C SER A 63 -5.39 2.25 8.46
N THR A 64 -5.14 3.55 8.62
CA THR A 64 -4.34 4.07 9.74
C THR A 64 -5.06 3.91 11.08
N LEU A 65 -6.38 4.14 11.13
CA LEU A 65 -7.17 3.91 12.34
C LEU A 65 -7.11 2.43 12.74
N LEU A 66 -7.43 1.52 11.80
CA LEU A 66 -7.41 0.09 12.09
C LEU A 66 -6.01 -0.40 12.47
N ARG A 67 -4.95 0.10 11.82
CA ARG A 67 -3.55 -0.16 12.21
C ARG A 67 -3.31 0.22 13.69
N MET A 68 -3.68 1.42 14.12
CA MET A 68 -3.44 1.88 15.50
C MET A 68 -4.26 1.09 16.53
N MET A 69 -5.50 0.73 16.19
CA MET A 69 -6.32 -0.16 17.03
C MET A 69 -5.66 -1.53 17.18
N LEU A 70 -5.14 -2.12 16.09
CA LEU A 70 -4.41 -3.39 16.12
C LEU A 70 -3.10 -3.28 16.90
N ASP A 71 -2.30 -2.23 16.68
CA ASP A 71 -1.02 -2.01 17.38
C ASP A 71 -1.19 -1.76 18.90
N SER A 72 -2.40 -1.41 19.34
CA SER A 72 -2.73 -1.26 20.76
C SER A 72 -2.91 -2.60 21.49
N HIS A 73 -3.04 -3.70 20.74
CA HIS A 73 -3.19 -5.03 21.29
C HIS A 73 -1.89 -5.49 22.00
N PRO A 74 -1.97 -6.20 23.13
CA PRO A 74 -0.79 -6.63 23.88
C PRO A 74 0.16 -7.54 23.12
N ARG A 75 -0.32 -8.25 22.09
CA ARG A 75 0.45 -9.21 21.26
C ARG A 75 0.75 -8.77 19.83
N VAL A 76 0.11 -7.70 19.36
CA VAL A 76 0.29 -7.23 17.97
C VAL A 76 1.24 -6.05 17.94
N HIS A 77 2.12 -6.04 16.95
CA HIS A 77 2.82 -4.85 16.50
C HIS A 77 2.38 -4.53 15.06
N ALA A 78 1.87 -3.32 14.85
CA ALA A 78 1.58 -2.79 13.52
C ALA A 78 2.40 -1.51 13.28
N PRO A 79 3.59 -1.60 12.67
CA PRO A 79 4.44 -0.44 12.43
C PRO A 79 3.79 0.53 11.44
N HIS A 80 4.42 1.70 11.28
CA HIS A 80 4.05 2.65 10.23
C HIS A 80 4.26 2.04 8.83
N GLU A 81 3.82 2.74 7.78
CA GLU A 81 3.90 2.20 6.42
C GLU A 81 5.35 1.88 6.04
N MET A 82 5.67 0.60 5.86
CA MET A 82 7.04 0.13 5.64
C MET A 82 7.46 0.20 4.16
N HIS A 83 6.50 0.37 3.25
CA HIS A 83 6.74 0.50 1.81
C HIS A 83 7.65 -0.59 1.21
N LEU A 84 7.50 -1.84 1.66
CA LEU A 84 8.36 -2.99 1.29
C LEU A 84 8.60 -3.10 -0.21
N ARG A 85 7.56 -2.94 -1.03
CA ARG A 85 7.67 -2.99 -2.50
C ARG A 85 8.67 -2.00 -3.12
N ARG A 86 9.01 -0.92 -2.41
CA ARG A 86 9.98 0.10 -2.83
C ARG A 86 11.34 -0.07 -2.16
N MET A 87 11.49 -1.04 -1.26
CA MET A 87 12.75 -1.42 -0.63
C MET A 87 13.35 -2.58 -1.44
N GLY A 88 14.57 -2.43 -1.94
CA GLY A 88 15.16 -3.40 -2.87
C GLY A 88 16.66 -3.59 -2.68
N VAL A 89 17.22 -4.54 -3.44
CA VAL A 89 18.64 -4.91 -3.44
C VAL A 89 19.21 -4.72 -4.84
N GLU A 90 20.42 -4.16 -4.95
CA GLU A 90 21.12 -3.98 -6.23
C GLU A 90 22.39 -4.85 -6.31
N LEU A 91 22.48 -5.67 -7.36
CA LEU A 91 23.68 -6.50 -7.64
C LEU A 91 24.53 -5.85 -8.73
N LYS A 92 25.41 -4.94 -8.32
CA LYS A 92 26.07 -3.97 -9.21
C LYS A 92 27.13 -4.54 -10.17
N SER A 93 27.65 -5.75 -9.92
CA SER A 93 28.74 -6.31 -10.74
C SER A 93 28.49 -7.77 -11.12
N PRO A 94 29.07 -8.25 -12.25
CA PRO A 94 28.98 -9.66 -12.63
C PRO A 94 29.47 -10.64 -11.55
N PRO A 95 30.61 -10.42 -10.87
CA PRO A 95 31.05 -11.33 -9.80
C PRO A 95 30.04 -11.45 -8.64
N VAL A 96 29.38 -10.35 -8.27
CA VAL A 96 28.34 -10.38 -7.22
C VAL A 96 27.13 -11.18 -7.68
N ARG A 97 26.65 -10.98 -8.91
CA ARG A 97 25.52 -11.78 -9.46
C ARG A 97 25.85 -13.26 -9.52
N MET A 98 27.03 -13.61 -10.03
CA MET A 98 27.51 -14.99 -10.11
C MET A 98 27.61 -15.63 -8.72
N ALA A 99 28.12 -14.90 -7.71
CA ALA A 99 28.20 -15.41 -6.34
C ALA A 99 26.81 -15.62 -5.69
N THR A 100 25.86 -14.72 -5.95
CA THR A 100 24.46 -14.85 -5.51
C THR A 100 23.80 -16.08 -6.12
N GLU A 101 23.90 -16.24 -7.45
CA GLU A 101 23.38 -17.39 -8.18
C GLU A 101 24.04 -18.71 -7.74
N ALA A 102 25.36 -18.71 -7.56
CA ALA A 102 26.11 -19.88 -7.05
C ALA A 102 25.71 -20.26 -5.62
N SER A 103 25.21 -19.30 -4.82
CA SER A 103 24.63 -19.54 -3.49
C SER A 103 23.18 -20.03 -3.56
N GLY A 104 22.61 -20.17 -4.76
CA GLY A 104 21.24 -20.62 -5.00
C GLY A 104 20.17 -19.55 -4.79
N LEU A 105 20.58 -18.28 -4.67
CA LEU A 105 19.73 -17.12 -4.45
C LEU A 105 19.59 -16.30 -5.73
N SER A 106 18.48 -15.58 -5.81
CA SER A 106 18.20 -14.51 -6.80
C SER A 106 18.29 -13.13 -6.16
N ARG A 107 18.23 -12.05 -6.95
CA ARG A 107 18.06 -10.70 -6.39
C ARG A 107 16.76 -10.64 -5.57
N THR A 108 15.70 -11.26 -6.06
CA THR A 108 14.40 -11.28 -5.38
C THR A 108 14.43 -12.05 -4.06
N ASP A 109 15.17 -13.16 -3.98
CA ASP A 109 15.38 -13.88 -2.71
C ASP A 109 16.09 -12.97 -1.69
N LEU A 110 17.12 -12.22 -2.11
CA LEU A 110 17.80 -11.24 -1.24
C LEU A 110 16.85 -10.11 -0.79
N GLU A 111 15.95 -9.65 -1.66
CA GLU A 111 14.92 -8.67 -1.29
C GLU A 111 13.93 -9.25 -0.27
N HIS A 112 13.51 -10.51 -0.44
CA HIS A 112 12.64 -11.20 0.52
C HIS A 112 13.33 -11.37 1.88
N LEU A 113 14.62 -11.75 1.91
CA LEU A 113 15.42 -11.81 3.15
C LEU A 113 15.48 -10.44 3.84
N LEU A 114 15.66 -9.36 3.07
CA LEU A 114 15.65 -7.99 3.59
C LEU A 114 14.27 -7.64 4.19
N TRP A 115 13.18 -7.88 3.46
CA TRP A 115 11.82 -7.59 3.91
C TRP A 115 11.47 -8.36 5.18
N ASP A 116 11.73 -9.67 5.21
CA ASP A 116 11.53 -10.53 6.37
C ASP A 116 12.32 -10.03 7.58
N ARG A 117 13.61 -9.76 7.40
CA ARG A 117 14.46 -9.31 8.50
C ARG A 117 14.02 -7.95 9.05
N VAL A 118 13.62 -7.02 8.18
CA VAL A 118 13.14 -5.68 8.58
C VAL A 118 11.87 -5.78 9.40
N LEU A 119 10.88 -6.53 8.94
CA LEU A 119 9.63 -6.70 9.67
C LEU A 119 9.84 -7.51 10.97
N HIS A 120 10.62 -8.59 10.93
CA HIS A 120 11.01 -9.34 12.13
C HIS A 120 11.69 -8.45 13.18
N ARG A 121 12.55 -7.52 12.74
CA ARG A 121 13.21 -6.55 13.62
C ARG A 121 12.19 -5.72 14.40
N GLU A 122 11.17 -5.20 13.72
CA GLU A 122 10.15 -4.36 14.35
C GLU A 122 9.35 -5.17 15.37
N MET A 123 8.91 -6.38 14.99
CA MET A 123 8.18 -7.30 15.88
C MET A 123 8.97 -7.60 17.18
N VAL A 124 10.24 -8.02 17.04
CA VAL A 124 11.10 -8.36 18.20
C VAL A 124 11.43 -7.14 19.05
N ARG A 125 11.74 -6.00 18.43
CA ARG A 125 12.08 -4.76 19.16
C ARG A 125 10.93 -4.30 20.07
N HIS A 126 9.70 -4.55 19.66
CA HIS A 126 8.50 -4.21 20.43
C HIS A 126 8.03 -5.33 21.37
N GLY A 127 8.72 -6.47 21.40
CA GLY A 127 8.37 -7.61 22.27
C GLY A 127 7.01 -8.22 21.97
N LYS A 128 6.57 -8.12 20.71
CA LYS A 128 5.29 -8.66 20.23
C LYS A 128 5.54 -9.93 19.41
N ASP A 129 4.51 -10.71 19.20
CA ASP A 129 4.58 -12.00 18.51
C ASP A 129 3.69 -12.09 17.27
N VAL A 130 2.84 -11.08 17.03
CA VAL A 130 2.10 -10.93 15.78
C VAL A 130 2.46 -9.61 15.11
N LEU A 131 2.90 -9.67 13.86
CA LEU A 131 3.14 -8.50 13.04
C LEU A 131 1.96 -8.24 12.10
N VAL A 132 1.45 -7.00 12.07
CA VAL A 132 0.51 -6.52 11.07
C VAL A 132 1.17 -5.42 10.24
N GLU A 133 1.51 -5.68 8.98
CA GLU A 133 2.02 -4.66 8.08
C GLU A 133 0.86 -4.02 7.29
N LYS A 134 0.82 -2.69 7.31
CA LYS A 134 -0.15 -1.90 6.56
C LYS A 134 0.59 -0.88 5.73
N THR A 135 0.58 -1.09 4.42
CA THR A 135 0.91 -0.08 3.42
C THR A 135 -0.13 -0.13 2.30
N PRO A 136 -0.90 0.93 2.00
CA PRO A 136 -1.96 0.88 0.98
C PRO A 136 -1.46 0.43 -0.40
N SER A 137 -0.23 0.79 -0.76
CA SER A 137 0.36 0.42 -2.06
C SER A 137 0.72 -1.08 -2.22
N ASN A 138 0.58 -1.89 -1.17
CA ASN A 138 0.80 -3.33 -1.22
C ASN A 138 -0.22 -4.07 -2.09
N VAL A 139 -1.41 -3.50 -2.28
CA VAL A 139 -2.43 -4.04 -3.20
C VAL A 139 -1.91 -4.18 -4.64
N PHE A 140 -0.83 -3.46 -5.01
CA PHE A 140 -0.17 -3.56 -6.31
C PHE A 140 1.05 -4.47 -6.33
N GLY A 141 1.29 -5.26 -5.28
CA GLY A 141 2.38 -6.25 -5.25
C GLY A 141 2.12 -7.38 -4.27
N TRP A 142 0.84 -7.64 -3.97
CA TRP A 142 0.41 -8.71 -3.06
C TRP A 142 0.96 -10.07 -3.49
N TRP A 143 1.12 -10.32 -4.79
CA TRP A 143 1.68 -11.58 -5.29
C TRP A 143 3.12 -11.78 -4.82
N ARG A 144 3.96 -10.74 -4.88
CA ARG A 144 5.35 -10.81 -4.36
C ARG A 144 5.38 -10.97 -2.85
N ILE A 145 4.47 -10.30 -2.15
CA ILE A 145 4.32 -10.47 -0.70
C ILE A 145 3.95 -11.92 -0.37
N GLN A 146 3.00 -12.52 -1.09
CA GLN A 146 2.63 -13.92 -0.93
C GLN A 146 3.77 -14.88 -1.30
N GLN A 147 4.60 -14.54 -2.30
CA GLN A 147 5.81 -15.31 -2.56
C GLN A 147 6.78 -15.22 -1.38
N CYS A 148 7.03 -14.03 -0.84
CA CYS A 148 7.89 -13.85 0.34
C CYS A 148 7.36 -14.59 1.58
N TRP A 149 6.05 -14.56 1.84
CA TRP A 149 5.40 -15.27 2.93
C TRP A 149 4.18 -16.06 2.44
N PRO A 150 4.37 -17.34 2.05
CA PRO A 150 3.26 -18.19 1.59
C PRO A 150 2.20 -18.47 2.66
N ASP A 151 2.56 -18.32 3.93
CA ASP A 151 1.70 -18.45 5.12
C ASP A 151 1.14 -17.10 5.61
N ALA A 152 1.29 -16.02 4.83
CA ALA A 152 0.75 -14.71 5.20
C ALA A 152 -0.78 -14.76 5.39
N ARG A 153 -1.25 -14.04 6.41
CA ARG A 153 -2.68 -13.84 6.70
C ARG A 153 -3.11 -12.48 6.17
N TRP A 154 -4.35 -12.38 5.71
CA TRP A 154 -4.83 -11.18 5.01
C TRP A 154 -6.04 -10.58 5.70
N ILE A 155 -6.09 -9.25 5.76
CA ILE A 155 -7.27 -8.49 6.16
C ILE A 155 -7.56 -7.50 5.05
N PHE A 156 -8.81 -7.43 4.60
CA PHE A 156 -9.25 -6.46 3.60
C PHE A 156 -10.06 -5.37 4.28
N LEU A 157 -9.70 -4.10 4.07
CA LEU A 157 -10.48 -2.96 4.53
C LEU A 157 -11.08 -2.22 3.35
N ILE A 158 -12.41 -2.26 3.27
CA ILE A 158 -13.21 -1.54 2.29
C ILE A 158 -13.94 -0.37 2.95
N ARG A 159 -14.33 0.61 2.14
CA ARG A 159 -15.06 1.81 2.54
C ARG A 159 -15.89 2.28 1.35
N HIS A 160 -16.98 3.01 1.58
CA HIS A 160 -17.81 3.54 0.50
C HIS A 160 -16.96 4.26 -0.58
N PRO A 161 -17.04 3.86 -1.87
CA PRO A 161 -16.17 4.39 -2.95
C PRO A 161 -16.16 5.91 -3.06
N VAL A 162 -17.32 6.56 -2.96
CA VAL A 162 -17.41 8.03 -3.00
C VAL A 162 -16.76 8.68 -1.78
N SER A 163 -16.86 8.07 -0.59
CA SER A 163 -16.22 8.61 0.61
C SER A 163 -14.70 8.52 0.54
N ILE A 164 -14.16 7.47 -0.11
CA ILE A 164 -12.73 7.36 -0.42
C ILE A 164 -12.31 8.48 -1.37
N ALA A 165 -13.00 8.63 -2.50
CA ALA A 165 -12.73 9.66 -3.50
C ALA A 165 -12.79 11.06 -2.87
N ARG A 166 -13.88 11.37 -2.14
CA ARG A 166 -14.08 12.65 -1.45
C ARG A 166 -12.96 12.94 -0.46
N SER A 167 -12.57 11.95 0.35
CA SER A 167 -11.45 12.12 1.29
C SER A 167 -10.10 12.34 0.60
N TRP A 168 -9.89 11.77 -0.60
CA TRP A 168 -8.65 11.98 -1.35
C TRP A 168 -8.60 13.37 -1.99
N HIS A 169 -9.73 13.84 -2.52
CA HIS A 169 -9.90 15.20 -3.06
C HIS A 169 -9.69 16.26 -1.97
N GLU A 170 -10.37 16.13 -0.82
CA GLU A 170 -10.26 17.04 0.34
C GLU A 170 -8.83 17.13 0.93
N ALA A 171 -7.93 16.23 0.54
CA ALA A 171 -6.55 16.28 0.97
C ALA A 171 -5.71 17.35 0.26
N ASP A 172 -6.07 17.69 -0.98
CA ASP A 172 -5.44 18.74 -1.78
C ASP A 172 -6.37 19.08 -2.97
N PRO A 173 -7.44 19.87 -2.76
CA PRO A 173 -8.50 20.06 -3.76
C PRO A 173 -8.03 20.68 -5.08
N GLU A 174 -7.01 21.53 -5.02
CA GLU A 174 -6.44 22.21 -6.20
C GLU A 174 -5.72 21.22 -7.11
N GLU A 175 -4.86 20.36 -6.55
CA GLU A 175 -4.10 19.38 -7.33
C GLU A 175 -4.89 18.11 -7.65
N ARG A 176 -5.84 17.72 -6.78
CA ARG A 176 -6.57 16.46 -6.84
C ARG A 176 -8.02 16.68 -7.26
N THR A 177 -8.23 17.34 -8.39
CA THR A 177 -9.57 17.54 -8.98
C THR A 177 -10.33 16.22 -9.12
N TRP A 178 -11.67 16.29 -9.25
CA TRP A 178 -12.51 15.08 -9.27
C TRP A 178 -12.15 14.15 -10.43
N GLU A 179 -11.81 14.72 -11.58
CA GLU A 179 -11.37 14.03 -12.80
C GLU A 179 -10.08 13.22 -12.58
N LYS A 180 -9.20 13.66 -11.67
CA LYS A 180 -8.00 12.91 -11.27
C LYS A 180 -8.28 11.94 -10.12
N THR A 181 -9.13 12.34 -9.19
CA THR A 181 -9.42 11.61 -7.95
C THR A 181 -10.16 10.31 -8.20
N VAL A 182 -11.21 10.33 -9.02
CA VAL A 182 -12.01 9.15 -9.34
C VAL A 182 -11.13 8.02 -9.93
N PRO A 183 -10.37 8.22 -11.03
CA PRO A 183 -9.56 7.15 -11.59
C PRO A 183 -8.41 6.73 -10.67
N HIS A 184 -7.80 7.67 -9.93
CA HIS A 184 -6.74 7.34 -8.98
C HIS A 184 -7.23 6.41 -7.87
N THR A 185 -8.34 6.75 -7.23
CA THR A 185 -8.89 5.98 -6.12
C THR A 185 -9.50 4.67 -6.60
N LEU A 186 -10.21 4.67 -7.74
CA LEU A 186 -10.77 3.46 -8.36
C LEU A 186 -9.68 2.40 -8.59
N ARG A 187 -8.51 2.80 -9.12
CA ARG A 187 -7.38 1.87 -9.34
C ARG A 187 -6.95 1.12 -8.07
N PHE A 188 -6.98 1.79 -6.91
CA PHE A 188 -6.70 1.13 -5.62
C PHE A 188 -7.86 0.24 -5.19
N MET A 189 -9.11 0.68 -5.34
CA MET A 189 -10.29 -0.10 -4.98
C MET A 189 -10.37 -1.41 -5.78
N GLU A 190 -10.15 -1.35 -7.10
CA GLU A 190 -10.07 -2.52 -7.97
C GLU A 190 -8.89 -3.43 -7.60
N ALA A 191 -7.78 -2.87 -7.11
CA ALA A 191 -6.66 -3.66 -6.64
C ALA A 191 -6.99 -4.42 -5.35
N VAL A 192 -7.67 -3.78 -4.39
CA VAL A 192 -8.20 -4.45 -3.19
C VAL A 192 -9.16 -5.56 -3.60
N GLU A 193 -10.07 -5.29 -4.54
CA GLU A 193 -11.03 -6.25 -5.05
C GLU A 193 -10.37 -7.50 -5.63
N ARG A 194 -9.34 -7.30 -6.45
CA ARG A 194 -8.55 -8.41 -7.00
C ARG A 194 -7.83 -9.23 -5.93
N CYS A 195 -7.39 -8.60 -4.84
CA CYS A 195 -6.77 -9.29 -3.72
C CYS A 195 -7.81 -10.10 -2.94
N ARG A 196 -8.91 -9.46 -2.53
CA ARG A 196 -10.04 -10.04 -1.79
C ARG A 196 -10.62 -11.29 -2.46
N THR A 197 -10.67 -11.30 -3.79
CA THR A 197 -11.23 -12.42 -4.57
C THR A 197 -10.24 -13.57 -4.79
N ARG A 198 -8.95 -13.40 -4.43
CA ARG A 198 -7.88 -14.39 -4.67
C ARG A 198 -7.19 -14.88 -3.40
N LEU A 199 -7.29 -14.13 -2.31
CA LEU A 199 -6.60 -14.40 -1.06
C LEU A 199 -7.64 -14.60 0.05
N PRO A 200 -7.43 -15.57 0.95
CA PRO A 200 -8.34 -15.80 2.08
C PRO A 200 -8.16 -14.71 3.13
N GLY A 201 -9.26 -14.25 3.73
CA GLY A 201 -9.20 -13.35 4.87
C GLY A 201 -10.50 -12.57 5.11
N PRO A 202 -10.73 -12.08 6.33
CA PRO A 202 -11.90 -11.28 6.64
C PRO A 202 -11.90 -9.95 5.89
N THR A 203 -13.09 -9.49 5.54
CA THR A 203 -13.32 -8.15 5.01
C THR A 203 -13.98 -7.28 6.07
N VAL A 204 -13.32 -6.17 6.41
CA VAL A 204 -13.81 -5.14 7.31
C VAL A 204 -14.37 -4.00 6.47
N ARG A 205 -15.60 -3.56 6.80
CA ARG A 205 -16.16 -2.31 6.30
C ARG A 205 -15.80 -1.19 7.28
N TYR A 206 -15.25 -0.09 6.77
CA TYR A 206 -14.91 1.07 7.59
C TYR A 206 -16.11 1.59 8.37
N GLU A 207 -17.30 1.57 7.78
CA GLU A 207 -18.53 2.04 8.39
C GLU A 207 -18.93 1.19 9.61
N ASP A 208 -18.81 -0.13 9.50
CA ASP A 208 -19.06 -1.04 10.62
C ASP A 208 -18.02 -0.83 11.73
N LEU A 209 -16.74 -0.65 11.35
CA LEU A 209 -15.65 -0.40 12.30
C LEU A 209 -15.88 0.85 13.14
N VAL A 210 -16.41 1.94 12.55
CA VAL A 210 -16.64 3.18 13.30
C VAL A 210 -18.00 3.22 14.00
N ALA A 211 -18.95 2.37 13.59
CA ALA A 211 -20.25 2.24 14.24
C ALA A 211 -20.18 1.33 15.49
N ASP A 212 -19.47 0.21 15.39
CA ASP A 212 -19.29 -0.77 16.47
C ASP A 212 -17.85 -1.32 16.47
N PRO A 213 -16.86 -0.53 16.94
CA PRO A 213 -15.46 -0.92 16.89
C PRO A 213 -15.15 -2.13 17.76
N GLU A 214 -15.90 -2.35 18.85
CA GLU A 214 -15.72 -3.52 19.71
C GLU A 214 -16.10 -4.80 18.96
N LYS A 215 -17.29 -4.87 18.37
CA LYS A 215 -17.74 -6.03 17.60
C LYS A 215 -16.76 -6.37 16.46
N VAL A 216 -16.33 -5.37 15.70
CA VAL A 216 -15.42 -5.57 14.58
C VAL A 216 -14.04 -6.04 15.04
N THR A 217 -13.49 -5.44 16.10
CA THR A 217 -12.17 -5.86 16.62
C THR A 217 -12.19 -7.22 17.30
N ARG A 218 -13.30 -7.60 17.95
CA ARG A 218 -13.49 -8.97 18.46
C ARG A 218 -13.47 -9.99 17.34
N GLY A 219 -14.27 -9.78 16.29
CA GLY A 219 -14.28 -10.68 15.13
C GLY A 219 -12.91 -10.79 14.44
N LEU A 220 -12.16 -9.68 14.34
CA LEU A 220 -10.78 -9.72 13.83
C LEU A 220 -9.83 -10.51 14.74
N CYS A 221 -9.98 -10.39 16.07
CA CYS A 221 -9.17 -11.17 17.00
C CYS A 221 -9.47 -12.67 16.87
N ASP A 222 -10.74 -13.04 16.74
CA ASP A 222 -11.16 -14.43 16.54
C ASP A 222 -10.54 -15.02 15.25
N GLU A 223 -10.62 -14.30 14.14
CA GLU A 223 -9.99 -14.68 12.86
C GLU A 223 -8.46 -14.80 12.94
N LEU A 224 -7.83 -14.00 13.80
CA LEU A 224 -6.38 -14.01 14.02
C LEU A 224 -5.92 -14.99 15.12
N GLY A 225 -6.85 -15.65 15.82
CA GLY A 225 -6.54 -16.52 16.96
C GLY A 225 -5.99 -15.75 18.18
N LEU A 226 -6.47 -14.53 18.39
CA LEU A 226 -6.06 -13.64 19.49
C LEU A 226 -7.19 -13.49 20.52
N GLU A 227 -6.83 -13.41 21.80
CA GLU A 227 -7.77 -12.95 22.82
C GLU A 227 -8.00 -11.44 22.66
N TRP A 228 -9.26 -11.02 22.53
CA TRP A 228 -9.56 -9.60 22.36
C TRP A 228 -9.11 -8.75 23.56
N SER A 229 -8.60 -7.55 23.28
CA SER A 229 -8.16 -6.60 24.30
C SER A 229 -8.91 -5.27 24.19
N PRO A 230 -9.48 -4.73 25.29
CA PRO A 230 -10.15 -3.44 25.28
C PRO A 230 -9.22 -2.27 24.93
N MET A 231 -7.91 -2.45 25.08
CA MET A 231 -6.91 -1.45 24.69
C MET A 231 -6.99 -1.07 23.21
N MET A 232 -7.53 -1.95 22.36
CA MET A 232 -7.73 -1.67 20.94
C MET A 232 -8.67 -0.49 20.68
N LEU A 233 -9.57 -0.18 21.61
CA LEU A 233 -10.51 0.94 21.50
C LEU A 233 -9.94 2.27 22.00
N GLU A 234 -8.89 2.20 22.83
CA GLU A 234 -8.23 3.35 23.45
C GLU A 234 -6.82 3.56 22.89
N TYR A 235 -6.71 3.53 21.56
CA TYR A 235 -5.41 3.53 20.89
C TYR A 235 -4.55 4.77 21.21
N GLY A 236 -5.16 5.91 21.55
CA GLY A 236 -4.43 7.11 22.00
C GLY A 236 -3.65 6.95 23.30
N ALA A 237 -3.94 5.92 24.10
CA ALA A 237 -3.21 5.63 25.34
C ALA A 237 -1.89 4.88 25.08
N ARG A 238 -1.57 4.56 23.81
CA ARG A 238 -0.37 3.84 23.41
C ARG A 238 0.49 4.70 22.47
N ASP A 239 1.80 4.48 22.55
CA ASP A 239 2.74 5.02 21.58
C ASP A 239 2.74 4.12 20.32
N HIS A 240 2.42 4.73 19.18
CA HIS A 240 2.36 4.09 17.86
C HIS A 240 3.51 4.52 16.94
N GLY A 241 4.53 5.16 17.53
CA GLY A 241 5.56 5.87 16.81
C GLY A 241 5.08 7.23 16.29
N PRO A 242 5.95 7.94 15.56
CA PRO A 242 5.65 9.31 15.15
C PRO A 242 4.56 9.36 14.08
N ILE A 243 3.63 10.30 14.24
CA ILE A 243 2.63 10.65 13.22
C ILE A 243 3.27 11.70 12.30
N ILE A 244 3.80 11.25 11.15
CA ILE A 244 4.58 12.08 10.23
C ILE A 244 3.76 12.39 8.98
N LYS A 245 3.73 13.67 8.57
CA LYS A 245 3.11 14.07 7.30
C LYS A 245 3.73 13.29 6.14
N GLY A 246 2.90 12.59 5.37
CA GLY A 246 3.34 11.73 4.26
C GLY A 246 3.49 10.25 4.61
N ILE A 247 3.41 9.86 5.89
CA ILE A 247 3.39 8.46 6.33
C ILE A 247 2.03 8.17 6.98
N GLY A 248 1.14 7.48 6.26
CA GLY A 248 -0.21 7.19 6.74
C GLY A 248 -1.13 8.42 6.81
N ASP A 249 -2.06 8.42 7.78
CA ASP A 249 -2.97 9.55 8.00
C ASP A 249 -2.52 10.32 9.23
N TRP A 250 -2.31 11.62 9.08
CA TRP A 250 -1.73 12.50 10.10
C TRP A 250 -2.69 13.61 10.56
N ARG A 251 -3.98 13.46 10.23
CA ARG A 251 -5.02 14.46 10.52
C ARG A 251 -5.58 14.32 11.92
N ASP A 252 -6.20 15.40 12.40
CA ASP A 252 -6.74 15.55 13.75
C ASP A 252 -7.65 14.40 14.20
N LYS A 253 -8.40 13.79 13.27
CA LYS A 253 -9.28 12.65 13.57
C LYS A 253 -8.51 11.47 14.20
N ILE A 254 -7.29 11.22 13.71
CA ILE A 254 -6.40 10.17 14.22
C ILE A 254 -5.75 10.59 15.54
N THR A 255 -5.43 11.87 15.72
CA THR A 255 -4.79 12.35 16.96
C THR A 255 -5.75 12.42 18.15
N THR A 256 -7.06 12.22 17.94
CA THR A 256 -8.03 12.14 19.05
C THR A 256 -7.80 10.94 19.98
N GLY A 257 -7.11 9.89 19.51
CA GLY A 257 -6.81 8.72 20.33
C GLY A 257 -8.00 7.79 20.59
N ARG A 258 -9.17 8.05 20.00
CA ARG A 258 -10.38 7.23 20.10
C ARG A 258 -11.05 7.08 18.74
N VAL A 259 -11.89 6.07 18.60
CA VAL A 259 -12.70 5.90 17.38
C VAL A 259 -13.72 7.03 17.32
N GLN A 260 -13.72 7.75 16.20
CA GLN A 260 -14.64 8.86 15.95
C GLN A 260 -15.73 8.40 14.97
N PRO A 261 -16.99 8.84 15.13
CA PRO A 261 -18.09 8.47 14.25
C PRO A 261 -17.77 8.67 12.76
N GLY A 262 -18.40 7.83 11.93
CA GLY A 262 -18.41 7.98 10.48
C GLY A 262 -19.13 9.25 10.03
N ARG A 263 -18.88 9.68 8.79
CA ARG A 263 -19.78 10.62 8.10
C ARG A 263 -20.98 9.82 7.56
N GLU A 264 -22.10 10.49 7.32
CA GLU A 264 -23.21 9.89 6.58
C GLU A 264 -22.74 9.36 5.23
N LEU A 265 -23.35 8.24 4.82
CA LEU A 265 -23.04 7.63 3.54
C LEU A 265 -23.58 8.50 2.40
N PRO A 266 -22.81 8.69 1.32
CA PRO A 266 -23.28 9.37 0.12
C PRO A 266 -24.53 8.68 -0.45
N ASP A 267 -25.44 9.47 -1.03
CA ASP A 267 -26.63 8.95 -1.69
C ASP A 267 -26.24 8.14 -2.94
N PRO A 268 -26.96 7.05 -3.29
CA PRO A 268 -26.72 6.29 -4.51
C PRO A 268 -26.62 7.14 -5.78
N SER A 269 -27.38 8.23 -5.88
CA SER A 269 -27.36 9.17 -7.01
C SER A 269 -26.09 10.02 -7.10
N GLU A 270 -25.32 10.14 -6.01
CA GLU A 270 -24.03 10.85 -5.99
C GLU A 270 -22.86 9.99 -6.50
N ILE A 271 -23.08 8.70 -6.77
CA ILE A 271 -22.03 7.78 -7.19
C ILE A 271 -21.65 8.05 -8.65
N PRO A 272 -20.41 8.49 -8.95
CA PRO A 272 -19.95 8.66 -10.32
C PRO A 272 -20.06 7.32 -11.08
N GLU A 273 -20.44 7.37 -12.35
CA GLU A 273 -20.63 6.18 -13.20
C GLU A 273 -19.44 5.21 -13.14
N ALA A 274 -18.22 5.74 -13.16
CA ALA A 274 -16.98 4.94 -13.07
C ALA A 274 -16.84 4.16 -11.74
N LEU A 275 -17.48 4.61 -10.66
CA LEU A 275 -17.45 3.94 -9.34
C LEU A 275 -18.62 2.98 -9.13
N VAL A 276 -19.64 2.97 -10.00
CA VAL A 276 -20.81 2.09 -9.85
C VAL A 276 -20.43 0.60 -9.80
N PRO A 277 -19.54 0.06 -10.67
CA PRO A 277 -19.20 -1.36 -10.63
C PRO A 277 -18.57 -1.78 -9.31
N ILE A 278 -17.65 -0.96 -8.78
CA ILE A 278 -16.96 -1.27 -7.52
C ILE A 278 -17.87 -1.06 -6.30
N ALA A 279 -18.80 -0.08 -6.36
CA ALA A 279 -19.82 0.11 -5.32
C ALA A 279 -20.74 -1.10 -5.21
N ARG A 280 -21.21 -1.66 -6.33
CA ARG A 280 -21.98 -2.92 -6.35
C ARG A 280 -21.16 -4.10 -5.84
N ALA A 281 -19.93 -4.27 -6.32
CA ALA A 281 -19.06 -5.36 -5.88
C ALA A 281 -18.82 -5.36 -4.36
N TRP A 282 -18.84 -4.18 -3.75
CA TRP A 282 -18.71 -3.99 -2.31
C TRP A 282 -20.04 -3.91 -1.55
N GLY A 283 -21.18 -4.09 -2.21
CA GLY A 283 -22.50 -4.05 -1.55
C GLY A 283 -22.84 -2.67 -0.97
N TYR A 284 -22.50 -1.60 -1.68
CA TYR A 284 -23.03 -0.25 -1.42
C TYR A 284 -24.12 0.16 -2.42
N LEU A 285 -24.37 -0.69 -3.41
CA LEU A 285 -25.45 -0.57 -4.38
C LEU A 285 -26.02 -1.96 -4.64
N ASP A 286 -27.34 -2.01 -4.84
CA ASP A 286 -28.06 -3.19 -5.30
C ASP A 286 -27.81 -3.50 -6.80
#